data_AF-A0A0Q7BJ39-F1
#
_entry.id   AF-A0A0Q7BJ39-F1
#
_cell.length_a   1.000
_cell.length_b   1.000
_cell.length_c   1.000
_cell.angle_alpha   90.00
_cell.angle_beta   90.00
_cell.angle_gamma   90.00
#
_symmetry.space_group_name_H-M   'P 1'
#
loop_
_entity.id
_entity.type
_entity.pdbx_description
1 polymer ?
#
loop_
_entity_poly.entity_id
_entity_poly.type
_entity_poly.pdbx_seq_one_letter_code
_entity_poly.pdbx_strand_id
1 'polypeptide(L)'
;MKFINATTCQWKHAVGEDGPKPDPDPAPNRLLSLEQWHAVRAHWPQTVPVAIEFPNDADINQLLPDLGRIALVVLNFPKWTDGRAYSQAHILRSRFKFTGAIRARGEVLVDMMQLLARTGFDEVVLRGDQSQAAAQKALDLFAPVGFYQGDVGETRPWFMRSAA
;
A
#
# COMPACT_ATOMS: atom_id res chain seq x y z
N MET A 1 3.20 2.48 -11.29
CA MET A 1 2.89 1.45 -10.29
C MET A 1 3.78 0.25 -10.53
N LYS A 2 4.30 -0.39 -9.48
CA LYS A 2 5.14 -1.60 -9.55
C LYS A 2 4.29 -2.84 -9.30
N PHE A 3 4.45 -3.85 -10.15
CA PHE A 3 3.82 -5.16 -9.96
C PHE A 3 4.75 -6.05 -9.14
N ILE A 4 4.26 -6.55 -8.01
CA ILE A 4 5.03 -7.34 -7.05
C ILE A 4 4.59 -8.80 -7.16
N ASN A 5 5.55 -9.70 -7.36
CA ASN A 5 5.33 -11.13 -7.26
C ASN A 5 5.37 -11.55 -5.77
N ALA A 6 4.29 -12.17 -5.29
CA ALA A 6 4.16 -12.57 -3.89
C ALA A 6 5.26 -13.55 -3.44
N THR A 7 5.69 -14.45 -4.33
CA THR A 7 6.67 -15.52 -4.04
C THR A 7 8.08 -14.95 -3.89
N THR A 8 8.47 -14.01 -4.77
CA THR A 8 9.81 -13.42 -4.79
C THR A 8 9.91 -12.11 -4.01
N CYS A 9 8.84 -11.69 -3.34
CA CYS A 9 8.84 -10.46 -2.57
C CYS A 9 9.90 -10.48 -1.45
N GLN A 10 10.70 -9.41 -1.35
CA GLN A 10 11.74 -9.26 -0.32
C GLN A 10 11.18 -9.14 1.11
N TRP A 11 9.98 -8.55 1.24
CA TRP A 11 9.34 -8.34 2.53
C TRP A 11 8.74 -9.65 3.02
N LYS A 12 9.25 -10.18 4.13
CA LYS A 12 8.83 -11.48 4.66
C LYS A 12 8.16 -11.34 6.01
N HIS A 13 7.08 -12.08 6.19
CA HIS A 13 6.38 -12.19 7.47
C HIS A 13 7.31 -12.73 8.56
N ALA A 14 7.14 -12.24 9.78
CA ALA A 14 7.83 -12.79 10.94
C ALA A 14 7.09 -14.04 11.43
N VAL A 15 7.67 -15.21 11.17
CA VAL A 15 7.14 -16.53 11.54
C VAL A 15 8.02 -17.11 12.65
N GLY A 16 7.40 -17.61 13.72
CA GLY A 16 8.03 -18.41 14.77
C GLY A 16 7.76 -19.91 14.57
N GLU A 17 8.16 -20.74 15.54
CA GLU A 17 8.02 -22.21 15.45
C GLU A 17 6.54 -22.66 15.43
N ASP A 18 5.67 -22.00 16.19
CA ASP A 18 4.25 -22.36 16.35
C ASP A 18 3.27 -21.41 15.63
N GLY A 19 3.75 -20.60 14.68
CA GLY A 19 2.91 -19.62 13.95
C GLY A 19 3.49 -18.21 13.96
N PRO A 20 2.68 -17.16 13.79
CA PRO A 20 3.17 -15.78 13.83
C PRO A 20 3.84 -15.49 15.18
N LYS A 21 5.13 -15.10 15.17
CA LYS A 21 5.84 -14.72 16.40
C LYS A 21 5.23 -13.41 16.92
N PRO A 22 4.68 -13.34 18.16
CA PRO A 22 4.02 -12.11 18.65
C PRO A 22 4.97 -10.92 18.79
N ASP A 23 6.22 -11.17 19.14
CA ASP A 23 7.27 -10.20 19.47
C ASP A 23 8.51 -10.36 18.56
N PRO A 24 8.38 -10.14 17.25
CA PRO A 24 9.45 -10.46 16.31
C PRO A 24 10.70 -9.59 16.51
N ASP A 25 11.87 -10.23 16.47
CA ASP A 25 13.15 -9.52 16.57
C ASP A 25 13.40 -8.63 15.34
N PRO A 26 14.07 -7.48 15.51
CA PRO A 26 14.48 -6.63 14.40
C PRO A 26 15.32 -7.39 13.38
N ALA A 27 14.87 -7.35 12.13
CA ALA A 27 15.63 -7.85 10.99
C ALA A 27 15.29 -7.03 9.72
N PRO A 28 16.20 -6.95 8.74
CA PRO A 28 15.93 -6.29 7.48
C PRO A 28 14.71 -6.89 6.76
N ASN A 29 13.93 -6.04 6.08
CA ASN A 29 12.82 -6.45 5.23
C ASN A 29 11.72 -7.28 5.94
N ARG A 30 11.43 -6.99 7.22
CA ARG A 30 10.32 -7.62 7.94
C ARG A 30 8.98 -6.99 7.59
N LEU A 31 8.01 -7.84 7.25
CA LEU A 31 6.59 -7.51 7.19
C LEU A 31 5.94 -7.95 8.50
N LEU A 32 5.36 -7.00 9.22
CA LEU A 32 4.72 -7.24 10.51
C LEU A 32 3.22 -6.96 10.40
N SER A 33 2.40 -7.72 11.12
CA SER A 33 1.01 -7.31 11.37
C SER A 33 0.96 -6.05 12.23
N LEU A 34 -0.18 -5.37 12.24
CA LEU A 34 -0.40 -4.23 13.14
C LEU A 34 -0.16 -4.61 14.62
N GLU A 35 -0.61 -5.79 15.05
CA GLU A 35 -0.42 -6.29 16.41
C GLU A 35 1.06 -6.52 16.75
N GLN A 36 1.80 -7.19 15.85
CA GLN A 36 3.24 -7.40 16.00
C GLN A 36 3.98 -6.07 16.09
N TRP A 37 3.62 -5.10 15.25
CA TRP A 37 4.20 -3.76 15.31
C TRP A 37 3.93 -3.09 16.65
N HIS A 38 2.70 -3.14 17.17
CA HIS A 38 2.39 -2.59 18.48
C HIS A 38 3.21 -3.23 19.61
N ALA A 39 3.49 -4.53 19.55
CA ALA A 39 4.31 -5.23 20.53
C ALA A 39 5.77 -4.74 20.53
N VAL A 40 6.35 -4.44 19.36
CA VAL A 40 7.80 -4.18 19.23
C VAL A 40 8.17 -2.72 18.95
N ARG A 41 7.23 -1.84 18.54
CA ARG A 41 7.50 -0.46 18.09
C ARG A 41 8.25 0.41 19.10
N ALA A 42 8.18 0.11 20.39
CA ALA A 42 8.90 0.86 21.42
C ALA A 42 10.43 0.65 21.36
N HIS A 43 10.86 -0.55 20.95
CA HIS A 43 12.27 -0.97 20.94
C HIS A 43 12.81 -1.23 19.53
N TRP A 44 11.97 -1.07 18.50
CA TRP A 44 12.40 -1.25 17.11
C TRP A 44 13.44 -0.19 16.71
N PRO A 45 14.64 -0.57 16.24
CA PRO A 45 15.68 0.38 15.86
C PRO A 45 15.24 1.32 14.73
N GLN A 46 15.50 2.62 14.86
CA GLN A 46 15.11 3.62 13.84
C GLN A 46 15.80 3.41 12.48
N THR A 47 16.98 2.77 12.47
CA THR A 47 17.75 2.49 11.26
C THR A 47 17.28 1.25 10.50
N VAL A 48 16.39 0.45 11.09
CA VAL A 48 15.90 -0.79 10.48
C VAL A 48 14.53 -0.55 9.87
N PRO A 49 14.42 -0.44 8.54
CA PRO A 49 13.13 -0.23 7.88
C PRO A 49 12.21 -1.42 8.08
N VAL A 50 10.93 -1.13 8.28
CA VAL A 50 9.88 -2.14 8.49
C VAL A 50 8.72 -1.95 7.52
N ALA A 51 8.04 -3.03 7.17
CA ALA A 51 6.77 -3.00 6.46
C ALA A 51 5.64 -3.42 7.40
N ILE A 52 4.50 -2.74 7.30
CA ILE A 52 3.31 -3.05 8.09
C ILE A 52 2.21 -3.58 7.19
N GLU A 53 1.75 -4.80 7.44
CA GLU A 53 0.49 -5.31 6.90
C GLU A 53 -0.65 -4.78 7.77
N PHE A 54 -1.52 -3.98 7.16
CA PHE A 54 -2.54 -3.23 7.85
C PHE A 54 -3.94 -3.76 7.50
N PRO A 55 -4.77 -4.09 8.50
CA PRO A 55 -6.17 -4.48 8.29
C PRO A 55 -6.97 -3.33 7.64
N ASN A 56 -7.90 -3.68 6.75
CA ASN A 56 -8.69 -2.68 6.01
C ASN A 56 -9.84 -2.07 6.83
N ASP A 57 -10.13 -2.62 8.00
CA ASP A 57 -11.10 -2.16 8.98
C ASP A 57 -10.47 -1.41 10.16
N ALA A 58 -9.14 -1.45 10.29
CA ALA A 58 -8.42 -0.67 11.29
C ALA A 58 -8.36 0.82 10.94
N ASP A 59 -8.34 1.66 11.98
CA ASP A 59 -8.18 3.11 11.83
C ASP A 59 -6.74 3.47 11.45
N ILE A 60 -6.55 4.00 10.24
CA ILE A 60 -5.23 4.36 9.69
C ILE A 60 -4.49 5.42 10.51
N ASN A 61 -5.20 6.22 11.34
CA ASN A 61 -4.57 7.18 12.25
C ASN A 61 -3.63 6.50 13.25
N GLN A 62 -3.80 5.20 13.52
CA GLN A 62 -2.93 4.43 14.43
C GLN A 62 -1.47 4.39 13.96
N LEU A 63 -1.20 4.50 12.64
CA LEU A 63 0.16 4.51 12.11
C LEU A 63 0.85 5.87 12.19
N LEU A 64 0.10 6.97 12.37
CA LEU A 64 0.61 8.34 12.28
C LEU A 64 1.89 8.59 13.11
N PRO A 65 1.99 8.14 14.37
CA PRO A 65 3.20 8.38 15.18
C PRO A 65 4.44 7.64 14.69
N ASP A 66 4.28 6.65 13.80
CA ASP A 66 5.33 5.72 13.39
C ASP A 66 5.75 5.85 11.93
N LEU A 67 5.04 6.65 11.12
CA LEU A 67 5.22 6.70 9.66
C LEU A 67 6.66 6.97 9.23
N GLY A 68 7.44 7.74 10.01
CA GLY A 68 8.84 8.02 9.71
C GLY A 68 9.76 6.78 9.76
N ARG A 69 9.30 5.67 10.34
CA ARG A 69 10.04 4.40 10.48
C ARG A 69 9.57 3.32 9.50
N ILE A 70 8.41 3.52 8.89
CA ILE A 70 7.75 2.53 8.05
C ILE A 70 8.17 2.77 6.60
N ALA A 71 8.81 1.78 5.99
CA ALA A 71 9.21 1.85 4.59
C ALA A 71 8.09 1.44 3.62
N LEU A 72 7.17 0.60 4.08
CA LEU A 72 6.07 0.07 3.28
C LEU A 72 4.82 -0.15 4.15
N VAL A 73 3.66 0.29 3.66
CA VAL A 73 2.35 -0.11 4.20
C VAL A 73 1.67 -1.01 3.18
N VAL A 74 1.33 -2.24 3.58
CA VAL A 74 0.55 -3.19 2.79
C VAL A 74 -0.90 -3.11 3.24
N LEU A 75 -1.78 -2.61 2.36
CA LEU A 75 -3.21 -2.53 2.62
C LEU A 75 -3.93 -3.70 1.93
N ASN A 76 -4.76 -4.39 2.71
CA ASN A 76 -5.45 -5.58 2.26
C ASN A 76 -6.81 -5.27 1.62
N PHE A 77 -7.14 -6.00 0.57
CA PHE A 77 -8.46 -6.07 -0.05
C PHE A 77 -9.03 -7.46 0.19
N PRO A 78 -9.82 -7.68 1.26
CA PRO A 78 -10.39 -9.01 1.56
C PRO A 78 -11.41 -9.45 0.51
N LYS A 79 -12.08 -8.49 -0.13
CA LYS A 79 -13.03 -8.67 -1.23
C LYS A 79 -12.82 -7.53 -2.23
N TRP A 80 -13.01 -7.81 -3.51
CA TRP A 80 -12.84 -6.81 -4.57
C TRP A 80 -13.85 -5.63 -4.46
N THR A 81 -15.01 -5.86 -3.82
CA THR A 81 -16.02 -4.83 -3.54
C THR A 81 -15.72 -3.98 -2.30
N ASP A 82 -14.67 -4.30 -1.54
CA ASP A 82 -14.33 -3.59 -0.32
C ASP A 82 -13.43 -2.38 -0.63
N GLY A 83 -13.99 -1.18 -0.50
CA GLY A 83 -13.29 0.06 -0.85
C GLY A 83 -12.46 0.70 0.27
N ARG A 84 -12.42 0.15 1.49
CA ARG A 84 -11.82 0.88 2.64
C ARG A 84 -10.32 1.15 2.49
N ALA A 85 -9.58 0.22 1.89
CA ALA A 85 -8.15 0.38 1.64
C ALA A 85 -7.83 1.56 0.70
N TYR A 86 -8.73 1.95 -0.21
CA TYR A 86 -8.57 3.17 -1.01
C TYR A 86 -8.56 4.42 -0.14
N SER A 87 -9.48 4.49 0.84
CA SER A 87 -9.57 5.63 1.76
C SER A 87 -8.34 5.70 2.65
N GLN A 88 -7.87 4.55 3.15
CA GLN A 88 -6.64 4.46 3.93
C GLN A 88 -5.42 4.96 3.14
N ALA A 89 -5.24 4.49 1.89
CA ALA A 89 -4.16 4.94 1.00
C ALA A 89 -4.24 6.45 0.72
N HIS A 90 -5.44 6.94 0.43
CA HIS A 90 -5.66 8.36 0.18
C HIS A 90 -5.26 9.20 1.39
N ILE A 91 -5.67 8.83 2.61
CA ILE A 91 -5.30 9.53 3.85
C ILE A 91 -3.78 9.52 4.06
N LEU A 92 -3.12 8.37 3.86
CA LEU A 92 -1.66 8.24 3.97
C LEU A 92 -0.94 9.26 3.07
N ARG A 93 -1.37 9.40 1.81
CA ARG A 93 -0.77 10.35 0.87
C ARG A 93 -1.19 11.80 1.10
N SER A 94 -2.49 12.06 1.17
CA SER A 94 -3.03 13.41 1.12
C SER A 94 -2.89 14.14 2.45
N ARG A 95 -3.17 13.45 3.57
CA ARG A 95 -3.17 14.04 4.92
C ARG A 95 -1.85 13.81 5.65
N PHE A 96 -1.35 12.58 5.67
CA PHE A 96 -0.16 12.24 6.45
C PHE A 96 1.14 12.47 5.70
N LYS A 97 1.08 12.75 4.40
CA LYS A 97 2.25 12.96 3.53
C LYS A 97 3.26 11.81 3.66
N PHE A 98 2.76 10.60 3.89
CA PHE A 98 3.59 9.40 3.95
C PHE A 98 4.38 9.29 2.66
N THR A 99 5.67 8.99 2.75
CA THR A 99 6.59 8.92 1.60
C THR A 99 7.05 7.50 1.28
N GLY A 100 6.87 6.56 2.22
CA GLY A 100 7.10 5.14 1.96
C GLY A 100 6.14 4.57 0.92
N ALA A 101 6.38 3.32 0.51
CA ALA A 101 5.53 2.65 -0.46
C ALA A 101 4.18 2.27 0.16
N ILE A 102 3.11 2.29 -0.65
CA ILE A 102 1.80 1.74 -0.31
C ILE A 102 1.51 0.63 -1.30
N ARG A 103 1.29 -0.58 -0.79
CA ARG A 103 1.05 -1.79 -1.59
C ARG A 103 -0.36 -2.31 -1.41
N ALA A 104 -1.03 -2.61 -2.52
CA ALA A 104 -2.30 -3.34 -2.52
C ALA A 104 -2.04 -4.86 -2.55
N ARG A 105 -2.77 -5.61 -1.72
CA ARG A 105 -2.73 -7.09 -1.67
C ARG A 105 -4.14 -7.65 -1.46
N GLY A 106 -4.41 -8.87 -1.93
CA GLY A 106 -5.65 -9.60 -1.71
C GLY A 106 -6.43 -9.79 -3.00
N GLU A 107 -7.74 -9.50 -2.97
CA GLU A 107 -8.65 -9.52 -4.12
C GLU A 107 -8.42 -8.30 -5.03
N VAL A 108 -7.19 -8.18 -5.56
CA VAL A 108 -6.80 -7.06 -6.43
C VAL A 108 -6.88 -7.47 -7.90
N LEU A 109 -7.78 -6.80 -8.63
CA LEU A 109 -8.15 -7.10 -10.02
C LEU A 109 -7.61 -6.04 -10.99
N VAL A 110 -7.54 -6.40 -12.28
CA VAL A 110 -7.14 -5.46 -13.36
C VAL A 110 -7.99 -4.19 -13.37
N ASP A 111 -9.30 -4.30 -13.15
CA ASP A 111 -10.24 -3.17 -13.20
C ASP A 111 -10.01 -2.15 -12.07
N MET A 112 -9.27 -2.54 -11.03
CA MET A 112 -8.95 -1.68 -9.88
C MET A 112 -7.75 -0.76 -10.13
N MET A 113 -6.94 -1.02 -11.17
CA MET A 113 -5.62 -0.40 -11.35
C MET A 113 -5.66 1.13 -11.35
N GLN A 114 -6.63 1.72 -12.06
CA GLN A 114 -6.73 3.17 -12.14
C GLN A 114 -7.10 3.80 -10.80
N LEU A 115 -8.05 3.20 -10.07
CA LEU A 115 -8.45 3.71 -8.78
C LEU A 115 -7.31 3.57 -7.76
N LEU A 116 -6.59 2.44 -7.76
CA LEU A 116 -5.41 2.23 -6.91
C LEU A 116 -4.35 3.32 -7.15
N ALA A 117 -4.01 3.57 -8.42
CA ALA A 117 -3.01 4.58 -8.77
C ALA A 117 -3.44 5.98 -8.29
N ARG A 118 -4.70 6.34 -8.54
CA ARG A 118 -5.26 7.66 -8.19
C ARG A 118 -5.44 7.87 -6.69
N THR A 119 -5.57 6.81 -5.89
CA THR A 119 -5.68 6.92 -4.43
C THR A 119 -4.33 6.81 -3.72
N GLY A 120 -3.25 6.53 -4.45
CA GLY A 120 -1.88 6.66 -3.94
C GLY A 120 -1.11 5.37 -3.71
N PHE A 121 -1.57 4.25 -4.26
CA PHE A 121 -0.81 3.00 -4.26
C PHE A 121 0.35 3.06 -5.26
N ASP A 122 1.54 2.66 -4.82
CA ASP A 122 2.72 2.55 -5.68
C ASP A 122 2.94 1.11 -6.15
N GLU A 123 2.51 0.15 -5.35
CA GLU A 123 2.78 -1.27 -5.56
C GLU A 123 1.51 -2.11 -5.52
N VAL A 124 1.50 -3.21 -6.27
CA VAL A 124 0.37 -4.12 -6.30
C VAL A 124 0.82 -5.58 -6.39
N VAL A 125 0.21 -6.43 -5.58
CA VAL A 125 0.20 -7.87 -5.78
C VAL A 125 -1.16 -8.23 -6.38
N LEU A 126 -1.17 -8.55 -7.68
CA LEU A 126 -2.39 -8.97 -8.37
C LEU A 126 -2.86 -10.33 -7.86
N ARG A 127 -4.19 -10.55 -7.86
CA ARG A 127 -4.75 -11.89 -7.63
C ARG A 127 -4.21 -12.85 -8.69
N GLY A 128 -3.98 -14.11 -8.31
CA GLY A 128 -3.21 -15.07 -9.12
C GLY A 128 -3.80 -15.41 -10.50
N ASP A 129 -5.07 -15.11 -10.74
CA ASP A 129 -5.77 -15.31 -12.01
C ASP A 129 -5.78 -14.05 -12.91
N GLN A 130 -5.14 -12.96 -12.47
CA GLN A 130 -5.11 -11.69 -13.20
C GLN A 130 -3.84 -11.55 -14.03
N SER A 131 -3.96 -10.90 -15.19
CA SER A 131 -2.83 -10.66 -16.08
C SER A 131 -2.15 -9.32 -15.77
N GLN A 132 -0.85 -9.37 -15.46
CA GLN A 132 -0.03 -8.17 -15.32
C GLN A 132 -0.02 -7.32 -16.59
N ALA A 133 -0.01 -7.94 -17.77
CA ALA A 133 -0.05 -7.21 -19.04
C ALA A 133 -1.38 -6.47 -19.24
N ALA A 134 -2.51 -7.07 -18.84
CA ALA A 134 -3.81 -6.41 -18.87
C ALA A 134 -3.88 -5.26 -17.85
N ALA A 135 -3.34 -5.46 -16.65
CA ALA A 135 -3.23 -4.43 -15.63
C ALA A 135 -2.41 -3.21 -16.10
N GLN A 136 -1.28 -3.45 -16.78
CA GLN A 136 -0.48 -2.38 -17.37
C GLN A 136 -1.26 -1.64 -18.46
N LYS A 137 -1.93 -2.36 -19.37
CA LYS A 137 -2.80 -1.72 -20.39
C LYS A 137 -3.91 -0.88 -19.77
N ALA A 138 -4.51 -1.35 -18.67
CA ALA A 138 -5.54 -0.59 -17.96
C ALA A 138 -4.98 0.73 -17.42
N LEU A 139 -3.74 0.76 -16.91
CA LEU A 139 -3.04 1.98 -16.50
C LEU A 139 -2.74 2.90 -17.69
N ASP A 140 -2.27 2.34 -18.79
CA ASP A 140 -1.84 3.09 -19.99
C ASP A 140 -3.01 3.81 -20.68
N LEU A 141 -4.24 3.30 -20.58
CA LEU A 141 -5.43 3.84 -21.24
C LEU A 141 -5.64 5.35 -20.99
N PHE A 142 -5.35 5.83 -19.78
CA PHE A 142 -5.55 7.22 -19.38
C PHE A 142 -4.24 8.03 -19.26
N ALA A 143 -3.08 7.41 -19.46
CA ALA A 143 -1.80 8.10 -19.34
C ALA A 143 -1.63 9.30 -20.30
N PRO A 144 -2.09 9.23 -21.59
CA PRO A 144 -1.92 10.34 -22.52
C PRO A 144 -2.86 11.53 -22.28
N VAL A 145 -4.10 11.26 -21.84
CA VAL A 145 -5.17 12.28 -21.72
C VAL A 145 -5.36 12.78 -20.30
N GLY A 146 -4.92 11.99 -19.31
CA GLY A 146 -5.18 12.26 -17.90
C GLY A 146 -6.65 12.12 -17.51
N PHE A 147 -7.00 12.75 -16.40
CA PHE A 147 -8.34 12.69 -15.80
C PHE A 147 -8.91 14.09 -15.61
N TYR A 148 -10.23 14.20 -15.79
CA TYR A 148 -10.95 15.43 -15.49
C TYR A 148 -10.84 15.82 -14.01
N GLN A 149 -10.96 14.83 -13.11
CA GLN A 149 -10.88 15.03 -11.66
C GLN A 149 -9.43 14.95 -11.17
N GLY A 150 -9.11 15.78 -10.17
CA GLY A 150 -7.85 15.65 -9.43
C GLY A 150 -7.74 14.34 -8.67
N ASP A 151 -6.54 14.05 -8.18
CA ASP A 151 -6.20 12.87 -7.38
C ASP A 151 -5.08 13.17 -6.37
N VAL A 152 -4.46 12.15 -5.77
CA VAL A 152 -3.38 12.35 -4.80
C VAL A 152 -2.08 12.91 -5.40
N GLY A 153 -1.86 12.75 -6.71
CA GLY A 153 -0.66 13.20 -7.42
C GLY A 153 -0.85 14.57 -8.06
N GLU A 154 -2.01 14.82 -8.64
CA GLU A 154 -2.42 16.14 -9.16
C GLU A 154 -3.80 16.50 -8.62
N THR A 155 -3.83 17.28 -7.54
CA THR A 155 -5.08 17.63 -6.84
C THR A 155 -5.98 18.58 -7.63
N ARG A 156 -5.44 19.31 -8.62
CA ARG A 156 -6.23 20.23 -9.44
C ARG A 156 -7.04 19.45 -10.47
N PRO A 157 -8.34 19.74 -10.65
CA PRO A 157 -9.11 19.24 -11.78
C PRO A 157 -8.59 19.83 -13.08
N TRP A 158 -8.89 19.15 -14.19
CA TRP A 158 -8.34 19.44 -15.51
C TRP A 158 -8.50 20.91 -15.94
N PHE A 159 -9.67 21.51 -15.73
CA PHE A 159 -9.94 22.90 -16.11
C PHE A 159 -9.17 23.95 -15.29
N MET A 160 -8.58 23.57 -14.15
CA MET A 160 -7.69 24.43 -13.36
C MET A 160 -6.21 24.15 -13.62
N ARG A 161 -5.89 23.13 -14.42
CA ARG A 161 -4.54 22.90 -14.90
C ARG A 161 -4.31 23.92 -16.01
N SER A 162 -3.29 24.77 -15.86
CA SER A 162 -2.88 25.69 -16.92
C SER A 162 -2.76 24.90 -18.22
N ALA A 163 -3.31 25.42 -19.31
CA ALA A 163 -3.07 24.85 -20.64
C ALA A 163 -1.55 24.79 -20.82
N ALA A 164 -1.02 23.57 -20.91
CA ALA A 164 0.38 23.34 -21.27
C ALA A 164 0.59 23.71 -22.74
#